data_AF-A0A6J1P799-F1
#
_entry.id   AF-A0A6J1P799-F1
#
_cell.length_a   1.000
_cell.length_b   1.000
_cell.length_c   1.000
_cell.angle_alpha   90.00
_cell.angle_beta   90.00
_cell.angle_gamma   90.00
#
_symmetry.space_group_name_H-M   'P 1'
#
loop_
_entity.id
_entity.type
_entity.pdbx_description
1 polymer ?
#
loop_
_entity_poly.entity_id
_entity_poly.type
_entity_poly.pdbx_seq_one_letter_code
_entity_poly.pdbx_strand_id
1 'polypeptide(L)'
;QNIKVNKFSIFLCFRSELEKRHFVLEFHCNLTIKGQYDAVGRILLFPINGEGDAKVKLTNLRMKLDINTKYVKDKQGIDYFSIKNYKYSFDYGDRVYFDLQNLFKESKQLSKFIF
;
A
#
# COMPACT_ATOMS: atom_id res chain seq x y z
N GLN A 1 -5.43 10.67 11.65
CA GLN A 1 -5.69 10.45 10.21
C GLN A 1 -6.63 9.26 10.06
N ASN A 2 -7.75 9.45 9.35
CA ASN A 2 -8.78 8.43 9.19
C ASN A 2 -8.71 7.83 7.77
N ILE A 3 -7.90 6.78 7.60
CA ILE A 3 -7.81 6.02 6.34
C ILE A 3 -8.85 4.90 6.41
N LYS A 4 -9.80 4.88 5.48
CA LYS A 4 -10.82 3.82 5.34
C LYS A 4 -10.59 3.04 4.05
N VAL A 5 -10.31 1.75 4.19
CA VAL A 5 -10.14 0.85 3.04
C VAL A 5 -11.44 0.06 2.87
N ASN A 6 -12.12 0.26 1.75
CA ASN A 6 -13.53 -0.14 1.62
C ASN A 6 -13.81 -1.30 0.66
N LYS A 7 -12.84 -1.73 -0.17
CA LYS A 7 -13.06 -2.87 -1.06
C LYS A 7 -11.78 -3.62 -1.40
N PHE A 8 -11.80 -4.92 -1.13
CA PHE A 8 -10.81 -5.89 -1.54
C PHE A 8 -11.52 -7.00 -2.34
N SER A 9 -10.99 -7.31 -3.51
CA SER A 9 -11.15 -8.64 -4.11
C SER A 9 -9.75 -9.21 -4.15
N ILE A 10 -9.44 -10.14 -3.26
CA ILE A 10 -8.10 -10.66 -3.04
C ILE A 10 -8.03 -12.09 -3.59
N PHE A 11 -7.10 -12.30 -4.52
CA PHE A 11 -6.53 -13.61 -4.79
C PHE A 11 -5.21 -13.70 -4.01
N LEU A 12 -5.13 -14.64 -3.07
CA LEU A 12 -3.96 -14.85 -2.22
C LEU A 12 -3.33 -16.19 -2.57
N CYS A 13 -2.08 -16.15 -3.01
CA CYS A 13 -1.23 -17.33 -3.14
C CYS A 13 -0.18 -17.31 -2.02
N PHE A 14 -0.10 -18.39 -1.27
CA PHE A 14 0.90 -18.58 -0.22
C PHE A 14 1.81 -19.74 -0.59
N ARG A 15 3.12 -19.50 -0.50
CA ARG A 15 4.15 -20.52 -0.68
C ARG A 15 5.08 -20.50 0.53
N SER A 16 5.37 -21.68 1.07
CA SER A 16 6.22 -21.83 2.26
C SER A 16 7.32 -22.86 2.03
N GLU A 17 8.54 -22.52 2.41
CA GLU A 17 9.67 -23.44 2.44
C GLU A 17 10.20 -23.53 3.89
N LEU A 18 9.72 -24.53 4.63
CA LEU A 18 9.94 -24.64 6.08
C LEU A 18 11.42 -24.84 6.44
N GLU A 19 12.16 -25.62 5.64
CA GLU A 19 13.59 -25.85 5.88
C GLU A 19 14.41 -24.56 5.77
N LYS A 20 14.07 -23.70 4.81
CA LYS A 20 14.74 -22.41 4.59
C LYS A 20 14.16 -21.29 5.46
N ARG A 21 13.15 -21.57 6.30
CA ARG A 21 12.44 -20.60 7.15
C ARG A 21 11.99 -19.37 6.35
N HIS A 22 11.47 -19.66 5.16
CA HIS A 22 11.20 -18.68 4.15
C HIS A 22 9.76 -18.79 3.70
N PHE A 23 9.04 -17.66 3.74
CA PHE A 23 7.66 -17.56 3.35
C PHE A 23 7.51 -16.53 2.25
N VAL A 24 6.76 -16.89 1.22
CA VAL A 24 6.40 -16.01 0.12
C VAL A 24 4.88 -15.87 0.10
N LEU A 25 4.44 -14.63 0.24
CA LEU A 25 3.04 -14.25 0.10
C LEU A 25 2.88 -13.43 -1.17
N GLU A 26 2.04 -13.91 -2.08
CA GLU A 26 1.69 -13.22 -3.31
C GLU A 26 0.22 -12.85 -3.28
N PHE A 27 -0.06 -11.55 -3.33
CA PHE A 27 -1.40 -11.01 -3.35
C PHE A 27 -1.66 -10.37 -4.71
N HIS A 28 -2.80 -10.70 -5.29
CA HIS A 28 -3.33 -10.04 -6.47
C HIS A 28 -4.70 -9.48 -6.14
N CYS A 29 -4.86 -8.17 -6.18
CA CYS A 29 -6.11 -7.55 -5.79
C CYS A 29 -6.45 -6.26 -6.53
N ASN A 30 -7.72 -5.89 -6.46
CA ASN A 30 -8.15 -4.52 -6.73
C ASN A 30 -8.32 -3.81 -5.39
N LEU A 31 -7.68 -2.65 -5.23
CA LEU A 31 -7.64 -1.89 -3.99
C LEU A 31 -8.27 -0.51 -4.19
N THR A 32 -9.19 -0.12 -3.30
CA THR A 32 -9.69 1.26 -3.22
C THR A 32 -9.49 1.81 -1.82
N ILE A 33 -8.67 2.86 -1.73
CA ILE A 33 -8.36 3.59 -0.51
C ILE A 33 -9.21 4.87 -0.52
N LYS A 34 -9.91 5.15 0.57
CA LYS A 34 -10.64 6.41 0.78
C LYS A 34 -10.24 7.01 2.12
N GLY A 35 -10.14 8.32 2.21
CA GLY A 35 -9.86 8.95 3.49
C GLY A 35 -9.63 10.44 3.36
N GLN A 36 -9.52 11.09 4.50
CA GLN A 36 -9.11 12.48 4.57
C GLN A 36 -7.59 12.56 4.44
N TYR A 37 -7.12 13.46 3.60
CA TYR A 37 -5.70 13.75 3.40
C TYR A 37 -5.41 15.22 3.73
N ASP A 38 -4.18 15.46 4.19
CA ASP A 38 -3.59 16.77 4.38
C ASP A 38 -2.15 16.65 3.88
N ALA A 39 -1.81 17.39 2.82
CA ALA A 39 -0.54 17.28 2.12
C ALA A 39 -0.01 18.63 1.66
N VAL A 40 1.22 18.92 2.07
CA VAL A 40 2.00 20.08 1.61
C VAL A 40 3.29 19.57 0.98
N GLY A 41 3.59 20.01 -0.24
CA GLY A 41 4.76 19.50 -0.97
C GLY A 41 4.79 19.94 -2.43
N ARG A 42 5.33 19.08 -3.30
CA ARG A 42 5.34 19.29 -4.76
C ARG A 42 5.01 17.99 -5.48
N ILE A 43 4.16 18.08 -6.50
CA ILE A 43 3.97 17.02 -7.49
C ILE A 43 4.69 17.46 -8.76
N LEU A 44 5.73 16.72 -9.14
CA LEU A 44 6.66 17.11 -10.20
C LEU A 44 7.24 18.51 -9.92
N LEU A 45 6.84 19.51 -10.69
CA LEU A 45 7.27 20.90 -10.54
C LEU A 45 6.24 21.78 -9.82
N PHE A 46 5.03 21.27 -9.57
CA PHE A 46 3.92 22.07 -9.07
C PHE A 46 3.83 21.97 -7.54
N PRO A 47 3.87 23.10 -6.82
CA PRO A 47 3.62 23.10 -5.39
C PRO A 47 2.17 22.70 -5.10
N ILE A 48 1.99 21.84 -4.10
CA ILE A 48 0.69 21.43 -3.58
C ILE A 48 0.56 21.85 -2.12
N ASN A 49 -0.64 22.27 -1.75
CA ASN A 49 -1.06 22.51 -0.38
C ASN A 49 -2.56 22.18 -0.37
N GLY A 50 -2.83 20.89 -0.18
CA GLY A 50 -4.15 20.31 -0.39
C GLY A 50 -4.65 19.59 0.83
N GLU A 51 -5.94 19.72 1.08
CA GLU A 51 -6.61 19.11 2.22
C GLU A 51 -8.06 18.78 1.84
N GLY A 52 -8.49 17.55 2.11
CA GLY A 52 -9.86 17.12 1.83
C GLY A 52 -9.99 15.61 1.66
N ASP A 53 -11.03 15.19 0.94
CA ASP A 53 -11.24 13.78 0.62
C ASP A 53 -10.29 13.32 -0.50
N ALA A 54 -9.66 12.16 -0.25
CA ALA A 54 -8.88 11.41 -1.21
C ALA A 54 -9.54 10.06 -1.50
N LYS A 55 -9.47 9.66 -2.77
CA LYS A 55 -9.82 8.34 -3.23
C LYS A 55 -8.78 7.84 -4.22
N VAL A 56 -8.08 6.78 -3.85
CA VAL A 56 -7.09 6.11 -4.70
C VAL A 56 -7.63 4.75 -5.09
N LYS A 57 -7.64 4.43 -6.39
CA LYS A 57 -7.99 3.11 -6.90
C LYS A 57 -6.80 2.51 -7.61
N LEU A 58 -6.48 1.27 -7.26
CA LEU A 58 -5.49 0.43 -7.92
C LEU A 58 -6.21 -0.79 -8.49
N THR A 59 -6.02 -1.05 -9.77
CA THR A 59 -6.59 -2.20 -10.46
C THR A 59 -5.46 -3.16 -10.82
N ASN A 60 -5.66 -4.46 -10.63
CA ASN A 60 -4.67 -5.49 -10.96
C ASN A 60 -3.36 -5.33 -10.17
N LEU A 61 -3.44 -4.84 -8.92
CA LEU A 61 -2.29 -4.67 -8.03
C LEU A 61 -1.70 -6.04 -7.70
N ARG A 62 -0.42 -6.25 -7.97
CA ARG A 62 0.33 -7.46 -7.64
C ARG A 62 1.38 -7.13 -6.59
N MET A 63 1.35 -7.85 -5.49
CA MET A 63 2.24 -7.64 -4.36
C MET A 63 2.92 -8.95 -4.04
N LYS A 64 4.23 -8.92 -3.84
CA LYS A 64 4.98 -10.05 -3.31
C LYS A 64 5.66 -9.62 -2.03
N LEU A 65 5.46 -10.39 -0.98
CA LEU A 65 6.11 -10.24 0.31
C LEU A 65 6.93 -11.50 0.58
N ASP A 66 8.23 -11.30 0.72
CA ASP A 66 9.24 -12.31 0.91
C ASP A 66 9.77 -12.17 2.33
N ILE A 67 9.49 -13.16 3.18
CA ILE A 67 9.70 -13.11 4.62
C ILE A 67 10.68 -14.19 5.03
N ASN A 68 11.77 -13.78 5.66
CA ASN A 68 12.70 -14.70 6.32
C ASN A 68 12.40 -14.71 7.81
N THR A 69 12.19 -15.88 8.38
CA THR A 69 11.90 -16.05 9.81
C THR A 69 13.05 -16.71 10.56
N LYS A 70 13.02 -16.57 11.89
CA LYS A 70 13.87 -17.29 12.83
C LYS A 70 13.00 -17.87 13.93
N TYR A 71 13.47 -18.96 14.54
CA TYR A 71 12.88 -19.41 15.80
C TYR A 71 13.38 -18.54 16.94
N VAL A 72 12.46 -18.19 17.83
CA VAL A 72 12.75 -17.60 19.13
C VAL A 72 12.04 -18.42 20.18
N LYS A 73 12.72 -18.73 21.28
CA LYS A 73 12.10 -19.35 22.44
C LYS A 73 11.54 -18.27 23.34
N ASP A 74 10.33 -18.49 23.85
CA ASP A 74 9.82 -17.70 24.96
C ASP A 74 10.47 -18.11 26.29
N LYS A 75 10.00 -17.52 27.39
CA LYS A 75 10.49 -17.82 28.75
C LYS A 75 10.13 -19.24 29.20
N GLN A 76 9.13 -19.87 28.58
CA GLN A 76 8.66 -21.22 28.85
C GLN A 76 9.36 -22.27 27.95
N GLY A 77 10.24 -21.86 27.03
CA GLY A 77 10.98 -22.73 26.12
C GLY A 77 10.23 -23.12 24.84
N ILE A 78 9.05 -22.53 24.60
CA ILE A 78 8.19 -22.78 23.42
C ILE A 78 8.77 -22.01 22.23
N ASP A 79 8.90 -22.68 21.09
CA ASP A 79 9.41 -22.09 19.86
C ASP A 79 8.33 -21.27 19.13
N TYR A 80 8.67 -20.02 18.78
CA TYR A 80 7.86 -19.12 17.96
C TYR A 80 8.61 -18.70 16.70
N PHE A 81 7.89 -18.49 15.61
CA PHE A 81 8.43 -17.78 14.47
C PHE A 81 8.50 -16.27 14.75
N SER A 82 9.69 -15.71 14.59
CA SER A 82 9.93 -14.27 14.59
C SER A 82 10.41 -13.84 13.21
N ILE A 83 9.93 -12.70 12.72
CA ILE A 83 10.39 -12.12 11.45
C ILE A 83 11.82 -11.64 11.62
N LYS A 84 12.76 -12.18 10.83
CA LYS A 84 14.15 -11.71 10.79
C LYS A 84 14.27 -10.47 9.90
N ASN A 85 13.73 -10.58 8.69
CA ASN A 85 13.61 -9.49 7.73
C ASN A 85 12.55 -9.84 6.69
N TYR A 86 12.13 -8.84 5.94
CA TYR A 86 11.25 -9.03 4.80
C TYR A 86 11.64 -8.11 3.66
N LYS A 87 11.34 -8.53 2.44
CA LYS A 87 11.38 -7.70 1.24
C LYS A 87 9.99 -7.68 0.64
N TYR A 88 9.57 -6.53 0.13
CA TYR A 88 8.33 -6.43 -0.61
C TYR A 88 8.59 -5.84 -1.99
N SER A 89 7.79 -6.27 -2.95
CA SER A 89 7.70 -5.64 -4.26
C SER A 89 6.24 -5.42 -4.61
N PHE A 90 5.96 -4.27 -5.20
CA PHE A 90 4.64 -3.90 -5.68
C PHE A 90 4.74 -3.60 -7.16
N ASP A 91 3.86 -4.24 -7.92
CA ASP A 91 3.54 -3.87 -9.30
C ASP A 91 2.12 -3.30 -9.26
N TYR A 92 2.03 -2.00 -9.50
CA TYR A 92 0.77 -1.26 -9.46
C TYR A 92 -0.20 -1.64 -10.60
N GLY A 93 0.18 -2.62 -11.43
CA GLY A 93 -0.66 -3.19 -12.46
C GLY A 93 -0.88 -2.21 -13.60
N ASP A 94 -2.10 -2.22 -14.15
CA ASP A 94 -2.41 -1.52 -15.39
C ASP A 94 -2.66 -0.01 -15.19
N ARG A 95 -3.23 0.37 -14.04
CA ARG A 95 -3.61 1.76 -13.78
C ARG A 95 -3.81 2.05 -12.29
N VAL A 96 -3.26 3.20 -11.88
CA VAL A 96 -3.59 3.86 -10.62
C VAL A 96 -4.42 5.11 -10.92
N TYR A 97 -5.56 5.26 -10.25
CA TYR A 97 -6.43 6.44 -10.36
C TYR A 97 -6.44 7.20 -9.04
N PHE A 98 -6.15 8.50 -9.11
CA PHE A 98 -6.16 9.42 -7.99
C PHE A 98 -7.29 10.43 -8.16
N ASP A 99 -8.10 10.58 -7.13
CA ASP A 99 -9.12 11.61 -7.00
C ASP A 99 -8.86 12.31 -5.67
N LEU A 100 -8.28 13.52 -5.75
CA LEU A 100 -7.83 14.32 -4.62
C LEU A 100 -8.58 15.66 -4.65
N GLN A 101 -9.45 15.89 -3.68
CA GLN A 101 -10.18 17.15 -3.60
C GLN A 101 -9.29 18.27 -3.06
N ASN A 102 -9.40 19.47 -3.62
CA ASN A 102 -8.70 20.68 -3.16
C ASN A 102 -7.16 20.59 -3.15
N LEU A 103 -6.57 19.84 -4.08
CA LEU A 103 -5.11 19.67 -4.16
C LEU A 103 -4.34 20.99 -4.33
N PHE A 104 -4.95 21.95 -5.04
CA PHE A 104 -4.43 23.30 -5.25
C PHE A 104 -5.40 24.34 -4.69
N LYS A 105 -5.23 24.70 -3.40
CA LYS A 105 -6.11 25.67 -2.70
C LYS A 105 -6.30 26.99 -3.45
N GLU A 106 -5.30 27.46 -4.20
CA GLU A 106 -5.31 28.79 -4.85
C GLU A 106 -5.55 28.80 -6.36
N SER A 107 -5.76 27.64 -7.01
CA SER A 107 -6.00 27.62 -8.46
C SER A 107 -6.95 26.50 -8.90
N LYS A 108 -8.26 26.77 -8.87
CA LYS A 108 -9.27 25.90 -9.52
C LYS A 108 -8.95 25.62 -10.99
N GLN A 109 -8.24 26.52 -11.68
CA GLN A 109 -7.81 26.31 -13.05
C GLN A 109 -6.72 25.21 -13.16
N LEU A 110 -5.76 25.13 -12.24
CA LEU A 110 -4.65 24.18 -12.30
C LEU A 110 -5.09 22.73 -12.03
N SER A 111 -6.11 22.55 -11.18
CA SER A 111 -6.71 21.24 -10.92
C SER A 111 -7.28 20.57 -12.17
N LYS A 112 -7.70 21.34 -13.18
CA LYS A 112 -8.29 20.82 -14.44
C LYS A 112 -7.23 20.48 -15.51
N PHE A 113 -5.99 20.94 -15.34
CA PHE A 113 -4.90 20.68 -16.28
C PHE A 113 -4.08 19.42 -15.94
N ILE A 114 -4.11 18.99 -14.68
CA ILE A 114 -3.25 17.90 -14.16
C ILE A 114 -4.00 16.55 -14.05
N PHE A 115 -5.33 16.58 -13.98
CA PHE A 115 -6.21 15.41 -13.95
C PHE A 115 -7.23 15.46 -15.08
#